data_AF-A0A399WMG0-F1
#
_entry.id   AF-A0A399WMG0-F1
#
_cell.length_a   1.000
_cell.length_b   1.000
_cell.length_c   1.000
_cell.angle_alpha   90.00
_cell.angle_beta   90.00
_cell.angle_gamma   90.00
#
_symmetry.space_group_name_H-M   'P 1'
#
loop_
_entity.id
_entity.type
_entity.pdbx_description
1 polymer ?
#
loop_
_entity_poly.entity_id
_entity_poly.type
_entity_poly.pdbx_seq_one_letter_code
_entity_poly.pdbx_strand_id
1 'polypeptide(L)'
;MSELILYEETVQEATIAYGNKSLTDYSSVAESDDEVWNRGNRFPQKHRKVPRNTYFLTAASQEGRTAPIRPWPEDPFTQVDLLDSEEEQVKELIFRIRTSKSISFRQTLANRLLTLFYDAKEEDSASLGISAGSLRNFYKFLLLHSNLKYPTISLTPDYNIYASWRGEQKRIFSVHFLPTNGDARFVIFIPNVRHPERQIRISGAVTTDILIDTVALYHVCDWISQ
;
A
#
# COMPACT_ATOMS: atom_id res chain seq x y z
N MET A 1 -12.31 -36.44 -63.34
CA MET A 1 -10.85 -36.32 -63.20
C MET A 1 -10.62 -35.08 -62.35
N SER A 2 -10.25 -35.28 -61.09
CA SER A 2 -10.15 -34.22 -60.09
C SER A 2 -8.68 -33.95 -59.81
N GLU A 3 -8.22 -32.73 -60.10
CA GLU A 3 -6.86 -32.29 -59.81
C GLU A 3 -6.77 -31.79 -58.36
N LEU A 4 -5.81 -32.34 -57.63
CA LEU A 4 -5.38 -31.93 -56.30
C LEU A 4 -4.33 -30.82 -56.47
N ILE A 5 -4.60 -29.63 -55.95
CA ILE A 5 -3.61 -28.55 -55.84
C ILE A 5 -3.03 -28.59 -54.43
N LEU A 6 -1.75 -28.95 -54.35
CA LEU A 6 -0.91 -28.89 -53.15
C LEU A 6 -0.39 -27.45 -52.99
N TYR A 7 -0.60 -26.84 -51.83
CA TYR A 7 0.06 -25.57 -51.48
C TYR A 7 1.32 -25.88 -50.68
N GLU A 8 2.49 -25.47 -51.20
CA GLU A 8 3.75 -25.42 -50.46
C GLU A 8 3.78 -24.16 -49.59
N GLU A 9 3.84 -24.34 -48.28
CA GLU A 9 4.02 -23.27 -47.30
C GLU A 9 5.52 -23.03 -47.10
N THR A 10 6.01 -21.89 -47.57
CA THR A 10 7.42 -21.49 -47.40
C THR A 10 7.62 -20.91 -46.00
N VAL A 11 8.34 -21.65 -45.16
CA VAL A 11 8.81 -21.19 -43.85
C VAL A 11 9.92 -20.16 -44.06
N GLN A 12 9.64 -18.89 -43.73
CA GLN A 12 10.64 -17.84 -43.64
C GLN A 12 11.28 -17.87 -42.24
N GLU A 13 12.46 -18.46 -42.12
CA GLU A 13 13.32 -18.32 -40.94
C GLU A 13 14.00 -16.94 -40.98
N ALA A 14 13.65 -16.08 -40.02
CA ALA A 14 14.31 -14.80 -39.81
C ALA A 14 15.56 -14.98 -38.95
N THR A 15 16.73 -15.03 -39.59
CA THR A 15 18.03 -15.08 -38.92
C THR A 15 18.42 -13.68 -38.43
N ILE A 16 18.22 -13.39 -37.14
CA ILE A 16 18.73 -12.17 -36.51
C ILE A 16 20.13 -12.45 -35.98
N ALA A 17 21.15 -11.92 -36.68
CA ALA A 17 22.52 -11.88 -36.21
C ALA A 17 22.74 -10.65 -35.32
N TYR A 18 22.98 -10.85 -34.01
CA TYR A 18 23.56 -9.82 -33.16
C TYR A 18 24.96 -10.24 -32.69
N GLY A 19 25.92 -9.37 -33.00
CA GLY A 19 27.34 -9.62 -32.88
C GLY A 19 27.84 -9.74 -31.45
N ASN A 20 28.79 -10.67 -31.28
CA ASN A 20 29.72 -10.72 -30.16
C ASN A 20 30.60 -9.47 -30.16
N LYS A 21 30.42 -8.59 -29.18
CA LYS A 21 31.48 -7.70 -28.70
C LYS A 21 31.57 -7.84 -27.19
N SER A 22 32.63 -8.53 -26.76
CA SER A 22 33.10 -8.54 -25.39
C SER A 22 33.54 -7.12 -25.02
N LEU A 23 32.87 -6.51 -24.04
CA LEU A 23 33.33 -5.32 -23.36
C LEU A 23 33.76 -5.73 -21.96
N THR A 24 35.05 -6.00 -21.83
CA THR A 24 35.75 -6.07 -20.55
C THR A 24 35.98 -4.64 -20.12
N ASP A 25 35.35 -4.20 -19.04
CA ASP A 25 35.62 -2.90 -18.45
C ASP A 25 36.04 -3.07 -16.99
N TYR A 26 37.32 -2.82 -16.75
CA TYR A 26 37.92 -2.69 -15.43
C TYR A 26 37.68 -1.26 -14.97
N SER A 27 36.81 -1.06 -13.98
CA SER A 27 36.79 0.17 -13.21
C SER A 27 36.77 -0.15 -11.73
N SER A 28 37.97 -0.14 -11.14
CA SER A 28 38.19 -0.02 -9.72
C SER A 28 37.87 1.40 -9.28
N VAL A 29 36.75 1.58 -8.59
CA VAL A 29 36.41 2.82 -7.89
C VAL A 29 36.56 2.58 -6.40
N ALA A 30 37.30 3.49 -5.79
CA ALA A 30 37.72 3.54 -4.40
C ALA A 30 36.59 3.24 -3.40
N GLU A 31 36.88 2.34 -2.48
CA GLU A 31 36.16 2.15 -1.22
C GLU A 31 36.30 3.42 -0.38
N SER A 32 35.17 4.03 -0.07
CA SER A 32 35.01 5.10 0.90
C SER A 32 34.38 4.46 2.13
N ASP A 33 35.20 4.22 3.16
CA ASP A 33 34.79 3.72 4.46
C ASP A 33 34.03 4.80 5.25
N ASP A 34 32.70 4.74 5.21
CA ASP A 34 31.83 5.41 6.18
C ASP A 34 31.49 4.43 7.33
N GLU A 35 32.45 4.26 8.24
CA GLU A 35 32.24 3.65 9.55
C GLU A 35 31.55 4.64 10.51
N VAL A 36 30.23 4.78 10.48
CA VAL A 36 29.49 5.35 11.63
C VAL A 36 28.09 4.71 11.72
N TRP A 37 27.72 4.27 12.95
CA TRP A 37 26.38 3.85 13.41
C TRP A 37 26.07 2.37 13.65
N ASN A 38 27.06 1.51 13.95
CA ASN A 38 26.76 0.24 14.62
C ASN A 38 27.55 0.07 15.93
N ARG A 39 27.05 0.73 16.98
CA ARG A 39 27.50 0.48 18.36
C ARG A 39 26.28 0.21 19.26
N GLY A 40 26.13 -1.07 19.60
CA GLY A 40 25.61 -1.53 20.90
C GLY A 40 24.09 -1.54 21.09
N ASN A 41 23.50 -2.74 21.13
CA ASN A 41 22.86 -3.23 22.36
C ASN A 41 22.46 -4.71 22.21
N ARG A 42 23.30 -5.58 22.79
CA ARG A 42 22.87 -6.93 23.19
C ARG A 42 22.30 -6.81 24.60
N PHE A 43 21.03 -7.15 24.78
CA PHE A 43 20.48 -7.47 26.09
C PHE A 43 19.60 -8.74 26.02
N PRO A 44 19.53 -9.51 27.12
CA PRO A 44 19.24 -10.94 27.07
C PRO A 44 17.74 -11.26 27.01
N GLN A 45 17.42 -12.33 26.29
CA GLN A 45 16.11 -12.98 26.31
C GLN A 45 15.72 -13.39 27.74
N LYS A 46 14.61 -12.84 28.26
CA LYS A 46 13.91 -13.39 29.42
C LYS A 46 12.64 -14.09 28.95
N HIS A 47 12.59 -15.40 29.22
CA HIS A 47 11.38 -16.22 29.09
C HIS A 47 10.22 -15.62 29.90
N ARG A 48 9.08 -15.38 29.25
CA ARG A 48 7.85 -14.95 29.91
C ARG A 48 6.89 -16.14 30.01
N LYS A 49 6.51 -16.47 31.25
CA LYS A 49 5.52 -17.49 31.61
C LYS A 49 4.11 -17.00 31.26
N VAL A 50 3.32 -17.88 30.68
CA VAL A 50 1.88 -17.73 30.39
C VAL A 50 1.08 -17.77 31.70
N PRO A 51 0.09 -16.87 31.90
CA PRO A 51 -1.03 -17.13 32.79
C PRO A 51 -2.32 -17.42 32.01
N ARG A 52 -3.02 -18.44 32.49
CA ARG A 52 -4.32 -18.96 32.07
C ARG A 52 -5.45 -17.93 32.17
N ASN A 53 -6.39 -18.08 31.24
CA ASN A 53 -7.75 -17.53 31.24
C ASN A 53 -8.45 -17.59 32.61
N THR A 54 -9.16 -16.53 32.94
CA THR A 54 -10.35 -16.59 33.80
C THR A 54 -11.42 -15.68 33.19
N TYR A 55 -12.58 -16.27 32.89
CA TYR A 55 -13.75 -15.57 32.36
C TYR A 55 -14.49 -14.87 33.49
N PHE A 56 -14.93 -13.63 33.25
CA PHE A 56 -16.04 -13.02 33.97
C PHE A 56 -16.99 -12.36 32.97
N LEU A 57 -18.20 -12.92 32.88
CA LEU A 57 -19.38 -12.30 32.30
C LEU A 57 -20.04 -11.45 33.39
N THR A 58 -20.23 -10.16 33.12
CA THR A 58 -21.34 -9.40 33.71
C THR A 58 -21.75 -8.31 32.74
N ALA A 59 -23.03 -8.32 32.40
CA ALA A 59 -23.70 -7.32 31.60
C ALA A 59 -23.86 -6.01 32.38
N ALA A 60 -23.58 -4.88 31.72
CA ALA A 60 -24.16 -3.60 32.07
C ALA A 60 -24.24 -2.75 30.79
N SER A 61 -25.49 -2.44 30.43
CA SER A 61 -25.87 -1.49 29.40
C SER A 61 -25.31 -0.10 29.74
N GLN A 62 -24.64 0.53 28.78
CA GLN A 62 -24.52 1.98 28.71
C GLN A 62 -24.54 2.41 27.24
N GLU A 63 -25.67 2.98 26.84
CA GLU A 63 -25.83 3.75 25.62
C GLU A 63 -24.77 4.85 25.55
N GLY A 64 -23.85 4.72 24.61
CA GLY A 64 -22.71 5.61 24.43
C GLY A 64 -22.59 6.07 22.99
N ARG A 65 -23.42 7.06 22.61
CA ARG A 65 -23.18 8.07 21.56
C ARG A 65 -22.40 7.61 20.33
N THR A 66 -23.12 7.01 19.37
CA THR A 66 -22.69 7.02 17.97
C THR A 66 -22.77 8.46 17.44
N ALA A 67 -21.62 9.08 17.17
CA ALA A 67 -21.60 10.30 16.37
C ALA A 67 -22.17 9.98 14.99
N PRO A 68 -23.20 10.71 14.50
CA PRO A 68 -23.75 10.43 13.19
C PRO A 68 -22.71 10.78 12.13
N ILE A 69 -22.21 9.77 11.44
CA ILE A 69 -21.53 9.96 10.15
C ILE A 69 -22.61 10.52 9.22
N ARG A 70 -22.52 11.80 8.88
CA ARG A 70 -23.45 12.42 7.93
C ARG A 70 -23.43 11.61 6.62
N PRO A 71 -24.58 11.17 6.10
CA PRO A 71 -24.66 10.65 4.74
C PRO A 71 -24.32 11.79 3.77
N TRP A 72 -23.54 11.49 2.74
CA TRP A 72 -23.25 12.46 1.69
C TRP A 72 -24.54 12.72 0.88
N PRO A 73 -24.82 13.96 0.44
CA PRO A 73 -25.97 14.23 -0.40
C PRO A 73 -25.74 13.64 -1.79
N GLU A 74 -26.64 12.76 -2.22
CA GLU A 74 -26.75 12.36 -3.62
C GLU A 74 -27.67 13.37 -4.32
N ASP A 75 -27.09 14.43 -4.88
CA ASP A 75 -27.83 15.44 -5.67
C ASP A 75 -27.31 15.41 -7.12
N PRO A 76 -28.19 15.48 -8.15
CA PRO A 76 -27.79 15.23 -9.53
C PRO A 76 -27.25 16.52 -10.16
N PHE A 77 -25.92 16.63 -10.30
CA PHE A 77 -25.26 17.83 -10.82
C PHE A 77 -24.40 17.58 -12.08
N THR A 78 -24.24 18.68 -12.84
CA THR A 78 -23.38 18.87 -14.00
C THR A 78 -21.90 18.59 -13.70
N GLN A 79 -21.17 18.02 -14.66
CA GLN A 79 -19.78 17.52 -14.48
C GLN A 79 -18.81 18.52 -13.83
N VAL A 80 -18.93 19.83 -14.08
CA VAL A 80 -18.03 20.85 -13.50
C VAL A 80 -18.22 21.00 -11.99
N ASP A 81 -19.45 21.05 -11.50
CA ASP A 81 -19.74 21.12 -10.05
C ASP A 81 -19.29 19.86 -9.31
N LEU A 82 -19.36 18.70 -9.98
CA LEU A 82 -18.90 17.43 -9.41
C LEU A 82 -17.38 17.42 -9.20
N LEU A 83 -16.59 17.96 -10.14
CA LEU A 83 -15.13 17.99 -10.05
C LEU A 83 -14.66 18.89 -8.90
N ASP A 84 -15.22 20.10 -8.80
CA ASP A 84 -14.91 21.02 -7.70
C ASP A 84 -15.33 20.43 -6.34
N SER A 85 -16.45 19.70 -6.30
CA SER A 85 -16.88 19.00 -5.09
C SER A 85 -15.94 17.89 -4.65
N GLU A 86 -15.30 17.18 -5.58
CA GLU A 86 -14.40 16.07 -5.25
C GLU A 86 -13.03 16.57 -4.80
N GLU A 87 -12.49 17.61 -5.44
CA GLU A 87 -11.26 18.25 -5.02
C GLU A 87 -11.36 18.79 -3.59
N GLU A 88 -12.45 19.49 -3.26
CA GLU A 88 -12.67 19.99 -1.91
C GLU A 88 -12.84 18.85 -0.90
N GLN A 89 -13.45 17.72 -1.29
CA GLN A 89 -13.49 16.51 -0.46
C GLN A 89 -12.10 15.97 -0.18
N VAL A 90 -11.20 15.94 -1.16
CA VAL A 90 -9.81 15.49 -0.97
C VAL A 90 -9.09 16.40 0.03
N LYS A 91 -9.16 17.72 -0.15
CA LYS A 91 -8.53 18.69 0.76
C LYS A 91 -9.05 18.56 2.19
N GLU A 92 -10.36 18.43 2.35
CA GLU A 92 -11.01 18.20 3.65
C GLU A 92 -10.54 16.88 4.29
N LEU A 93 -10.43 15.79 3.52
CA LEU A 93 -9.90 14.52 4.04
C LEU A 93 -8.45 14.65 4.49
N ILE A 94 -7.60 15.34 3.73
CA ILE A 94 -6.21 15.59 4.12
C ILE A 94 -6.15 16.44 5.40
N PHE A 95 -7.01 17.46 5.52
CA PHE A 95 -7.13 18.27 6.72
C PHE A 95 -7.56 17.45 7.94
N ARG A 96 -8.53 16.53 7.78
CA ARG A 96 -8.94 15.59 8.82
C ARG A 96 -7.82 14.65 9.24
N ILE A 97 -7.05 14.13 8.29
CA ILE A 97 -5.85 13.33 8.59
C ILE A 97 -4.89 14.15 9.45
N ARG A 98 -4.56 15.38 9.03
CA ARG A 98 -3.63 16.28 9.74
C ARG A 98 -4.03 16.56 11.18
N THR A 99 -5.33 16.69 11.44
CA THR A 99 -5.90 17.06 12.75
C THR A 99 -6.23 15.83 13.62
N SER A 100 -6.23 14.62 13.04
CA SER A 100 -6.59 13.39 13.75
C SER A 100 -5.54 12.97 14.79
N LYS A 101 -5.89 13.03 16.08
CA LYS A 101 -4.99 12.64 17.18
C LYS A 101 -4.66 11.15 17.22
N SER A 102 -5.49 10.30 16.61
CA SER A 102 -5.27 8.84 16.58
C SER A 102 -4.15 8.42 15.62
N ILE A 103 -3.74 9.30 14.69
CA ILE A 103 -2.69 9.02 13.72
C ILE A 103 -1.39 9.66 14.24
N SER A 104 -0.41 8.84 14.60
CA SER A 104 0.85 9.29 15.21
C SER A 104 1.68 10.18 14.28
N PHE A 105 1.73 9.83 12.99
CA PHE A 105 2.50 10.51 11.94
C PHE A 105 1.67 11.47 11.08
N ARG A 106 0.52 11.95 11.61
CA ARG A 106 -0.48 12.75 10.87
C ARG A 106 0.06 13.95 10.09
N GLN A 107 1.04 14.66 10.65
CA GLN A 107 1.57 15.88 10.04
C GLN A 107 2.41 15.55 8.80
N THR A 108 3.31 14.56 8.93
CA THR A 108 4.14 14.06 7.82
C THR A 108 3.26 13.47 6.73
N LEU A 109 2.26 12.68 7.11
CA LEU A 109 1.32 12.08 6.17
C LEU A 109 0.52 13.13 5.39
N ALA A 110 -0.09 14.10 6.08
CA ALA A 110 -0.88 15.12 5.42
C ALA A 110 -0.05 15.94 4.44
N ASN A 111 1.19 16.29 4.80
CA ASN A 111 2.11 16.98 3.90
C ASN A 111 2.42 16.13 2.66
N ARG A 112 2.71 14.83 2.83
CA ARG A 112 2.97 13.93 1.69
C ARG A 112 1.75 13.81 0.77
N LEU A 113 0.55 13.71 1.33
CA LEU A 113 -0.69 13.66 0.55
C LEU A 113 -0.94 14.95 -0.24
N LEU A 114 -0.65 16.12 0.35
CA LEU A 114 -0.72 17.40 -0.38
C LEU A 114 0.28 17.44 -1.53
N THR A 115 1.52 17.00 -1.31
CA THR A 115 2.52 16.90 -2.39
C THR A 115 2.01 16.01 -3.52
N LEU A 116 1.57 14.78 -3.20
CA LEU A 116 1.03 13.86 -4.21
C LEU A 116 -0.18 14.42 -4.96
N PHE A 117 -1.05 15.15 -4.26
CA PHE A 117 -2.20 15.81 -4.87
C PHE A 117 -1.78 16.87 -5.90
N TYR A 118 -0.82 17.73 -5.56
CA TYR A 118 -0.33 18.75 -6.49
C TYR A 118 0.52 18.17 -7.63
N ASP A 119 1.37 17.18 -7.34
CA ASP A 119 2.17 16.48 -8.35
C ASP A 119 1.27 15.88 -9.44
N ALA A 120 0.16 15.23 -9.06
CA ALA A 120 -0.80 14.65 -10.00
C ALA A 120 -1.49 15.71 -10.87
N LYS A 121 -1.82 16.88 -10.31
CA LYS A 121 -2.43 17.99 -11.06
C LYS A 121 -1.44 18.73 -11.96
N GLU A 122 -0.15 18.70 -11.62
CA GLU A 122 0.91 19.23 -12.48
C GLU A 122 1.12 18.33 -13.71
N GLU A 123 1.10 17.01 -13.51
CA GLU A 123 1.24 16.02 -14.59
C GLU A 123 0.01 16.01 -15.53
N ASP A 124 -1.20 16.10 -14.96
CA ASP A 124 -2.46 16.19 -15.69
C ASP A 124 -3.37 17.23 -15.05
N SER A 125 -3.47 18.40 -15.69
CA SER A 125 -4.26 19.53 -15.21
C SER A 125 -5.77 19.28 -15.23
N ALA A 126 -6.24 18.29 -16.00
CA ALA A 126 -7.62 17.86 -15.99
C ALA A 126 -7.92 16.83 -14.88
N SER A 127 -6.87 16.29 -14.23
CA SER A 127 -7.05 15.33 -13.15
C SER A 127 -7.61 15.98 -11.88
N LEU A 128 -8.34 15.16 -11.12
CA LEU A 128 -8.79 15.50 -9.78
C LEU A 128 -7.69 15.34 -8.71
N GLY A 129 -6.47 14.99 -9.12
CA GLY A 129 -5.35 14.74 -8.22
C GLY A 129 -5.43 13.37 -7.54
N ILE A 130 -6.10 13.26 -6.40
CA ILE A 130 -6.24 11.99 -5.65
C ILE A 130 -7.70 11.56 -5.69
N SER A 131 -7.98 10.28 -5.92
CA SER A 131 -9.35 9.77 -5.80
C SER A 131 -9.88 9.93 -4.37
N ALA A 132 -10.98 10.68 -4.20
CA ALA A 132 -11.55 10.95 -2.88
C ALA A 132 -12.02 9.67 -2.18
N GLY A 133 -12.60 8.74 -2.93
CA GLY A 133 -13.02 7.43 -2.42
C GLY A 133 -11.84 6.62 -1.87
N SER A 134 -10.72 6.59 -2.62
CA SER A 134 -9.52 5.86 -2.20
C SER A 134 -8.92 6.46 -0.93
N LEU A 135 -8.78 7.79 -0.89
CA LEU A 135 -8.28 8.51 0.28
C LEU A 135 -9.18 8.33 1.51
N ARG A 136 -10.50 8.31 1.31
CA ARG A 136 -11.47 8.05 2.38
C ARG A 136 -11.30 6.65 2.96
N ASN A 137 -11.09 5.64 2.12
CA ASN A 137 -10.89 4.26 2.56
C ASN A 137 -9.56 4.10 3.29
N PHE A 138 -8.50 4.73 2.78
CA PHE A 138 -7.22 4.80 3.49
C PHE A 138 -7.33 5.49 4.85
N TYR A 139 -8.04 6.62 4.93
CA TYR A 139 -8.26 7.32 6.20
C TYR A 139 -9.02 6.45 7.21
N LYS A 140 -10.10 5.79 6.79
CA LYS A 140 -10.86 4.85 7.64
C LYS A 140 -9.95 3.73 8.16
N PHE A 141 -9.14 3.15 7.29
CA PHE A 141 -8.17 2.11 7.65
C PHE A 141 -7.19 2.60 8.74
N LEU A 142 -6.64 3.82 8.61
CA LEU A 142 -5.76 4.40 9.63
C LEU A 142 -6.47 4.65 10.97
N LEU A 143 -7.77 5.00 10.94
CA LEU A 143 -8.55 5.17 12.18
C LEU A 143 -8.81 3.85 12.89
N LEU A 144 -9.05 2.77 12.14
CA LEU A 144 -9.24 1.43 12.68
C LEU A 144 -7.94 0.85 13.27
N HIS A 145 -6.79 1.23 12.69
CA HIS A 145 -5.48 0.69 13.05
C HIS A 145 -4.51 1.82 13.44
N SER A 146 -4.72 2.41 14.62
CA SER A 146 -3.94 3.57 15.08
C SER A 146 -2.48 3.27 15.43
N ASN A 147 -2.13 2.00 15.64
CA ASN A 147 -0.76 1.58 16.02
C ASN A 147 0.11 1.18 14.80
N LEU A 148 -0.12 1.77 13.64
CA LEU A 148 0.69 1.53 12.45
C LEU A 148 1.93 2.44 12.42
N LYS A 149 3.02 1.95 11.81
CA LYS A 149 4.14 2.77 11.38
C LYS A 149 3.76 3.59 10.16
N TYR A 150 4.52 4.66 9.90
CA TYR A 150 4.36 5.47 8.70
C TYR A 150 4.63 4.64 7.43
N PRO A 151 3.65 4.50 6.51
CA PRO A 151 3.88 3.85 5.22
C PRO A 151 4.61 4.77 4.24
N THR A 152 5.31 4.17 3.28
CA THR A 152 5.58 4.84 2.00
C THR A 152 4.28 4.94 1.20
N ILE A 153 3.97 6.11 0.68
CA ILE A 153 2.74 6.36 -0.08
C ILE A 153 3.06 6.90 -1.46
N SER A 154 2.35 6.36 -2.44
CA SER A 154 2.33 6.80 -3.83
C SER A 154 0.90 6.75 -4.38
N LEU A 155 0.71 7.30 -5.58
CA LEU A 155 -0.51 7.15 -6.34
C LEU A 155 -0.33 6.07 -7.42
N THR A 156 -1.39 5.34 -7.70
CA THR A 156 -1.49 4.55 -8.94
C THR A 156 -1.78 5.47 -10.12
N PRO A 157 -1.64 5.01 -11.39
CA PRO A 157 -2.08 5.77 -12.55
C PRO A 157 -3.55 6.24 -12.47
N ASP A 158 -4.42 5.43 -11.85
CA ASP A 158 -5.83 5.80 -11.58
C ASP A 158 -6.02 6.70 -10.35
N TYR A 159 -4.96 7.39 -9.90
CA TYR A 159 -4.97 8.32 -8.76
C TYR A 159 -5.43 7.75 -7.40
N ASN A 160 -5.38 6.41 -7.25
CA ASN A 160 -5.70 5.75 -5.99
C ASN A 160 -4.48 5.71 -5.07
N ILE A 161 -4.73 5.75 -3.76
CA ILE A 161 -3.71 5.60 -2.73
C ILE A 161 -3.14 4.17 -2.77
N TYR A 162 -1.82 4.11 -2.88
CA TYR A 162 -1.03 2.91 -2.67
C TYR A 162 -0.09 3.13 -1.47
N ALA A 163 -0.24 2.29 -0.44
CA ALA A 163 0.58 2.36 0.76
C ALA A 163 1.44 1.10 0.89
N SER A 164 2.70 1.27 1.31
CA SER A 164 3.64 0.18 1.48
C SER A 164 4.43 0.31 2.78
N TRP A 165 4.49 -0.77 3.53
CA TRP A 165 5.31 -0.93 4.71
C TRP A 165 6.41 -1.94 4.41
N ARG A 166 7.66 -1.51 4.61
CA ARG A 166 8.83 -2.37 4.50
C ARG A 166 9.27 -2.81 5.89
N GLY A 167 9.41 -4.12 6.07
CA GLY A 167 10.04 -4.70 7.23
C GLY A 167 11.50 -5.06 6.94
N GLU A 168 12.18 -5.56 7.96
CA GLU A 168 13.49 -6.16 7.79
C GLU A 168 13.43 -7.43 6.91
N GLN A 169 14.60 -7.94 6.51
CA GLN A 169 14.71 -9.20 5.78
C GLN A 169 13.90 -9.23 4.48
N LYS A 170 13.84 -8.10 3.76
CA LYS A 170 13.10 -7.96 2.49
C LYS A 170 11.59 -8.27 2.63
N ARG A 171 11.00 -8.06 3.81
CA ARG A 171 9.55 -8.16 4.00
C ARG A 171 8.86 -6.91 3.47
N ILE A 172 7.79 -7.09 2.72
CA ILE A 172 6.99 -5.97 2.20
C ILE A 172 5.53 -6.31 2.39
N PHE A 173 4.77 -5.35 2.89
CA PHE A 173 3.31 -5.38 2.84
C PHE A 173 2.84 -4.13 2.13
N SER A 174 2.05 -4.29 1.07
CA SER A 174 1.50 -3.16 0.34
C SER A 174 0.01 -3.33 0.13
N VAL A 175 -0.69 -2.20 0.13
CA VAL A 175 -2.14 -2.11 0.04
C VAL A 175 -2.48 -1.03 -0.98
N HIS A 176 -3.30 -1.41 -1.95
CA HIS A 176 -3.95 -0.53 -2.91
C HIS A 176 -5.39 -0.31 -2.46
N PHE A 177 -5.71 0.91 -2.05
CA PHE A 177 -7.04 1.29 -1.60
C PHE A 177 -7.90 1.64 -2.80
N LEU A 178 -8.93 0.85 -3.09
CA LEU A 178 -9.85 1.12 -4.19
C LEU A 178 -10.89 2.16 -3.75
N PRO A 179 -11.48 2.92 -4.69
CA PRO A 179 -12.37 4.01 -4.34
C PRO A 179 -13.74 3.54 -3.85
N THR A 180 -14.22 2.41 -4.34
CA THR A 180 -15.57 1.91 -4.12
C THR A 180 -15.62 0.95 -2.93
N ASN A 181 -16.68 1.03 -2.12
CA ASN A 181 -17.09 0.04 -1.12
C ASN A 181 -16.08 -0.37 -0.03
N GLY A 182 -15.00 0.40 0.15
CA GLY A 182 -13.98 0.04 1.13
C GLY A 182 -13.11 -1.12 0.70
N ASP A 183 -13.08 -1.46 -0.59
CA ASP A 183 -12.26 -2.54 -1.12
C ASP A 183 -10.78 -2.18 -1.11
N ALA A 184 -9.94 -3.18 -0.88
CA ALA A 184 -8.50 -3.10 -0.91
C ALA A 184 -7.89 -4.32 -1.59
N ARG A 185 -6.86 -4.10 -2.39
CA ARG A 185 -5.99 -5.17 -2.89
C ARG A 185 -4.70 -5.13 -2.10
N PHE A 186 -4.16 -6.29 -1.74
CA PHE A 186 -2.93 -6.37 -0.98
C PHE A 186 -1.92 -7.31 -1.62
N VAL A 187 -0.65 -7.08 -1.30
CA VAL A 187 0.44 -7.99 -1.59
C VAL A 187 1.39 -8.04 -0.39
N ILE A 188 1.84 -9.24 -0.06
CA ILE A 188 2.81 -9.54 0.98
C ILE A 188 3.98 -10.26 0.32
N PHE A 189 5.19 -9.80 0.61
CA PHE A 189 6.42 -10.51 0.30
C PHE A 189 7.09 -10.92 1.61
N ILE A 190 7.38 -12.21 1.76
CA ILE A 190 8.12 -12.77 2.90
C ILE A 190 9.24 -13.70 2.41
N PRO A 191 10.35 -13.85 3.14
CA PRO A 191 11.39 -14.82 2.82
C PRO A 191 10.85 -16.25 2.77
N ASN A 192 11.35 -17.05 1.84
CA ASN A 192 11.10 -18.49 1.85
C ASN A 192 12.06 -19.18 2.83
N VAL A 193 11.52 -19.79 3.89
CA VAL A 193 12.32 -20.45 4.94
C VAL A 193 13.20 -21.58 4.39
N ARG A 194 12.75 -22.28 3.35
CA ARG A 194 13.51 -23.38 2.73
C ARG A 194 14.47 -22.92 1.64
N HIS A 195 14.25 -21.72 1.09
CA HIS A 195 15.04 -21.13 0.01
C HIS A 195 15.25 -19.63 0.30
N PRO A 196 16.13 -19.25 1.24
CA PRO A 196 16.25 -17.87 1.74
C PRO A 196 16.58 -16.81 0.68
N GLU A 197 17.12 -17.23 -0.46
CA GLU A 197 17.37 -16.39 -1.63
C GLU A 197 16.08 -16.02 -2.39
N ARG A 198 14.98 -16.74 -2.14
CA ARG A 198 13.67 -16.55 -2.78
C ARG A 198 12.66 -15.93 -1.82
N GLN A 199 11.64 -15.31 -2.40
CA GLN A 199 10.50 -14.75 -1.67
C GLN A 199 9.22 -15.49 -2.02
N ILE A 200 8.35 -15.61 -1.02
CA ILE A 200 6.96 -16.01 -1.19
C ILE A 200 6.15 -14.73 -1.39
N ARG A 201 5.33 -14.70 -2.43
CA ARG A 201 4.37 -13.63 -2.69
C ARG A 201 2.97 -14.14 -2.37
N ILE A 202 2.27 -13.45 -1.48
CA ILE A 202 0.84 -13.64 -1.20
C ILE A 202 0.11 -12.39 -1.67
N SER A 203 -1.02 -12.54 -2.35
CA SER A 203 -1.85 -11.40 -2.75
C SER A 203 -3.32 -11.74 -2.71
N GLY A 204 -4.16 -10.75 -2.51
CA GLY A 204 -5.60 -10.93 -2.48
C GLY A 204 -6.36 -9.60 -2.54
N ALA A 205 -7.68 -9.71 -2.47
CA ALA A 205 -8.59 -8.57 -2.38
C ALA A 205 -9.56 -8.84 -1.22
N VAL A 206 -9.76 -7.83 -0.39
CA VAL A 206 -10.63 -7.85 0.79
C VAL A 206 -11.13 -6.44 1.08
N THR A 207 -12.10 -6.31 1.96
CA THR A 207 -12.49 -5.00 2.49
C THR A 207 -11.48 -4.51 3.53
N THR A 208 -11.32 -3.19 3.60
CA THR A 208 -10.35 -2.50 4.47
C THR A 208 -10.51 -2.80 5.96
N ASP A 209 -11.72 -3.08 6.41
CA ASP A 209 -12.05 -3.39 7.80
C ASP A 209 -11.57 -4.77 8.26
N ILE A 210 -11.51 -5.75 7.36
CA ILE A 210 -11.04 -7.12 7.66
C ILE A 210 -9.60 -7.37 7.20
N LEU A 211 -8.95 -6.37 6.59
CA LEU A 211 -7.65 -6.54 5.93
C LEU A 211 -6.57 -7.01 6.89
N ILE A 212 -6.43 -6.37 8.06
CA ILE A 212 -5.41 -6.74 9.05
C ILE A 212 -5.63 -8.16 9.57
N ASP A 213 -6.88 -8.52 9.88
CA ASP A 213 -7.22 -9.88 10.35
C ASP A 213 -6.90 -10.93 9.29
N THR A 214 -7.18 -10.63 8.02
CA THR A 214 -6.89 -11.53 6.89
C THR A 214 -5.39 -11.79 6.75
N VAL A 215 -4.56 -10.77 6.95
CA VAL A 215 -3.10 -10.89 6.79
C VAL A 215 -2.35 -11.27 8.07
N ALA A 216 -3.06 -11.39 9.21
CA ALA A 216 -2.48 -11.67 10.51
C ALA A 216 -1.71 -13.01 10.54
N LEU A 217 -2.17 -14.02 9.79
CA LEU A 217 -1.52 -15.33 9.67
C LEU A 217 -0.09 -15.25 9.10
N TYR A 218 0.25 -14.15 8.42
CA TYR A 218 1.58 -13.91 7.86
C TYR A 218 2.44 -13.01 8.75
N HIS A 219 2.01 -12.76 9.99
CA HIS A 219 2.73 -11.97 10.99
C HIS A 219 3.01 -10.52 10.55
N VAL A 220 2.20 -9.96 9.65
CA VAL A 220 2.41 -8.62 9.08
C VAL A 220 2.50 -7.54 10.15
N CYS A 221 1.66 -7.63 11.18
CA CYS A 221 1.64 -6.69 12.30
C CYS A 221 3.01 -6.56 12.99
N ASP A 222 3.83 -7.62 13.02
CA ASP A 222 5.13 -7.62 13.70
C ASP A 222 6.09 -6.56 13.13
N TRP A 223 5.95 -6.18 11.84
CA TRP A 223 6.81 -5.18 11.23
C TRP A 223 6.10 -3.91 10.81
N ILE A 224 4.77 -3.92 10.61
CA ILE A 224 4.03 -2.71 10.23
C ILE A 224 3.52 -1.90 11.42
N SER A 225 3.46 -2.48 12.62
CA SER A 225 3.01 -1.80 13.83
C SER A 225 4.17 -1.17 14.61
N GLN A 226 3.85 -0.12 15.38
CA GLN A 226 4.78 0.59 16.26
C GLN A 226 4.90 -0.08 17.64
#